data_AF-L8HB06-F1
#
_entry.id   AF-L8HB06-F1
#
_cell.length_a   1.000
_cell.length_b   1.000
_cell.length_c   1.000
_cell.angle_alpha   90.00
_cell.angle_beta   90.00
_cell.angle_gamma   90.00
#
_symmetry.space_group_name_H-M   'P 1'
#
loop_
_entity.id
_entity.type
_entity.pdbx_description
1 polymer ?
#
loop_
_entity_poly.entity_id
_entity_poly.type
_entity_poly.pdbx_seq_one_letter_code
_entity_poly.pdbx_strand_id
1 'polypeptide(L)'
;MELEDKSAASSGGIVELTQTSLISRLLYPNPVCMLTVWAGNGEQAPATSAPLPDKAAAVRPRRNVMTISWLTCINNQVGLVFCAVNKRRHTASLLRVGRSFVLNVPVQGMEELVLAVGGCTGKDEDKFDKLNLDLCQPGWTDLDTMIEDGGDRLLAIRPCVAHVVCRVEAVQDKAGHLLLHCRLQRAWVRPDYWNGKNFIPQRPGVPPYFTFLGAQTFGYVWPHPPPSSSSSSSSSSTSSSSSSSSSS
;
A
#
# COMPACT_ATOMS: atom_id res chain seq x y z
N MET A 1 -8.43 28.89 28.68
CA MET A 1 -7.67 27.63 28.82
C MET A 1 -7.11 27.35 27.44
N GLU A 2 -5.97 27.96 27.17
CA GLU A 2 -5.27 27.93 25.89
C GLU A 2 -4.81 26.49 25.61
N LEU A 3 -5.20 25.96 24.46
CA LEU A 3 -4.62 24.76 23.90
C LEU A 3 -3.35 25.21 23.17
N GLU A 4 -2.20 24.96 23.79
CA GLU A 4 -0.89 25.22 23.21
C GLU A 4 -0.74 24.47 21.88
N ASP A 5 -0.56 25.25 20.83
CA ASP A 5 -0.11 24.81 19.51
C ASP A 5 1.39 24.50 19.61
N LYS A 6 1.75 23.22 19.65
CA LYS A 6 3.13 22.78 19.40
C LYS A 6 3.30 22.53 17.92
N SER A 7 3.78 23.56 17.22
CA SER A 7 4.37 23.43 15.90
C SER A 7 5.52 22.42 15.94
N ALA A 8 5.38 21.31 15.22
CA ALA A 8 6.50 20.44 14.90
C ALA A 8 6.90 20.69 13.44
N ALA A 9 7.96 21.47 13.25
CA ALA A 9 8.68 21.49 12.00
C ALA A 9 9.32 20.11 11.72
N SER A 10 9.25 19.70 10.46
CA SER A 10 9.51 18.35 9.92
C SER A 10 10.95 17.84 10.04
N SER A 11 11.12 16.59 10.49
CA SER A 11 12.00 15.57 9.85
C SER A 11 11.84 14.20 10.55
N GLY A 12 11.50 13.14 9.80
CA GLY A 12 11.77 11.74 10.18
C GLY A 12 10.81 10.97 11.10
N GLY A 13 9.71 11.55 11.59
CA GLY A 13 8.77 10.82 12.47
C GLY A 13 7.96 9.75 11.73
N ILE A 14 7.66 8.61 12.37
CA ILE A 14 6.65 7.63 11.92
C ILE A 14 5.48 7.69 12.89
N VAL A 15 4.25 7.69 12.38
CA VAL A 15 3.05 7.63 13.22
C VAL A 15 2.55 6.19 13.30
N GLU A 16 2.63 5.59 14.48
CA GLU A 16 1.94 4.33 14.78
C GLU A 16 0.49 4.60 15.20
N LEU A 17 -0.46 3.92 14.57
CA LEU A 17 -1.88 4.03 14.90
C LEU A 17 -2.22 3.01 15.97
N THR A 18 -2.39 3.47 17.20
CA THR A 18 -2.65 2.61 18.38
C THR A 18 -4.14 2.37 18.62
N GLN A 19 -5.02 3.21 18.09
CA GLN A 19 -6.47 3.07 18.22
C GLN A 19 -7.05 2.27 17.05
N THR A 20 -7.68 1.13 17.34
CA THR A 20 -8.28 0.23 16.33
C THR A 20 -9.23 0.95 15.38
N SER A 21 -10.06 1.85 15.90
CA SER A 21 -11.03 2.64 15.13
C SER A 21 -10.39 3.63 14.15
N LEU A 22 -9.10 3.95 14.33
CA LEU A 22 -8.34 4.80 13.44
C LEU A 22 -7.54 4.01 12.40
N ILE A 23 -7.14 2.76 12.69
CA ILE A 23 -6.39 1.91 11.74
C ILE A 23 -7.15 1.72 10.43
N SER A 24 -8.46 1.47 10.51
CA SER A 24 -9.31 1.27 9.33
C SER A 24 -9.37 2.49 8.40
N ARG A 25 -9.07 3.70 8.91
CA ARG A 25 -9.14 4.93 8.12
C ARG A 25 -8.10 4.98 7.01
N LEU A 26 -7.01 4.22 7.14
CA LEU A 26 -6.02 4.06 6.08
C LEU A 26 -6.61 3.38 4.83
N LEU A 27 -7.76 2.70 4.94
CA LEU A 27 -8.42 1.98 3.86
C LEU A 27 -9.73 2.65 3.38
N TYR A 28 -10.15 3.78 3.98
CA TYR A 28 -11.44 4.40 3.67
C TYR A 28 -11.58 4.83 2.20
N PRO A 29 -10.56 5.43 1.56
CA PRO A 29 -10.64 5.76 0.13
C PRO A 29 -10.40 4.55 -0.79
N ASN A 30 -10.39 3.34 -0.22
CA ASN A 30 -10.02 2.09 -0.90
C ASN A 30 -8.75 2.25 -1.75
N PRO A 31 -7.59 2.58 -1.13
CA PRO A 31 -6.34 2.67 -1.87
C PRO A 31 -6.02 1.31 -2.49
N VAL A 32 -5.44 1.33 -3.69
CA VAL A 32 -4.80 0.10 -4.18
C VAL A 32 -3.65 -0.22 -3.23
N CYS A 33 -3.51 -1.48 -2.85
CA CYS A 33 -2.45 -1.91 -1.94
C CYS A 33 -1.57 -2.96 -2.63
N MET A 34 -0.32 -3.03 -2.23
CA MET A 34 0.51 -4.21 -2.46
C MET A 34 0.47 -5.07 -1.19
N LEU A 35 -0.08 -6.27 -1.33
CA LEU A 35 -0.16 -7.27 -0.26
C LEU A 35 1.09 -8.13 -0.28
N THR A 36 1.88 -8.06 0.78
CA THR A 36 3.06 -8.91 1.03
C THR A 36 2.73 -9.97 2.07
N VAL A 37 3.18 -11.21 1.83
CA VAL A 37 2.93 -12.34 2.73
C VAL A 37 4.14 -13.26 2.76
N TRP A 38 4.43 -13.82 3.93
CA TRP A 38 5.46 -14.85 4.13
C TRP A 38 4.79 -16.19 4.46
N ALA A 39 5.16 -17.25 3.74
CA ALA A 39 4.85 -18.63 4.06
C ALA A 39 5.88 -19.10 5.10
N GLY A 40 5.46 -19.30 6.35
CA GLY A 40 6.32 -19.65 7.50
C GLY A 40 7.32 -20.79 7.26
N ASN A 41 8.24 -20.97 8.21
CA ASN A 41 9.30 -21.98 8.11
C ASN A 41 8.70 -23.41 8.18
N GLY A 42 8.65 -24.12 7.05
CA GLY A 42 8.52 -25.59 7.03
C GLY A 42 7.29 -26.20 6.34
N GLU A 43 6.38 -25.43 5.75
CA GLU A 43 5.15 -26.03 5.20
C GLU A 43 5.19 -26.18 3.68
N GLN A 44 5.19 -27.44 3.24
CA GLN A 44 4.75 -27.79 1.89
C GLN A 44 3.32 -27.29 1.69
N ALA A 45 3.09 -26.62 0.56
CA ALA A 45 1.75 -26.22 0.13
C ALA A 45 0.79 -27.43 0.24
N PRO A 46 -0.50 -27.21 0.61
CA PRO A 46 -1.45 -28.30 0.73
C PRO A 46 -1.44 -29.11 -0.56
N ALA A 47 -1.35 -30.43 -0.41
CA ALA A 47 -1.35 -31.39 -1.52
C ALA A 47 -2.65 -31.23 -2.31
N THR A 48 -2.63 -30.43 -3.37
CA THR A 48 -3.63 -30.54 -4.42
C THR A 48 -3.41 -31.91 -5.07
N SER A 49 -4.44 -32.75 -5.06
CA SER A 49 -4.46 -34.16 -5.48
C SER A 49 -4.20 -34.42 -6.98
N ALA A 50 -3.44 -33.56 -7.65
CA ALA A 50 -3.01 -33.77 -9.03
C ALA A 50 -1.47 -33.85 -9.08
N PRO A 51 -0.89 -34.98 -9.52
CA PRO A 51 0.55 -35.10 -9.66
C PRO A 51 1.01 -34.18 -10.80
N LEU A 52 1.94 -33.27 -10.49
CA LEU A 52 2.73 -32.53 -11.48
C LEU A 52 4.04 -33.28 -11.72
N PRO A 53 4.52 -33.34 -12.98
CA PRO A 53 5.68 -34.15 -13.33
C PRO A 53 6.98 -33.56 -12.76
N ASP A 54 7.93 -34.47 -12.50
CA ASP A 54 9.29 -34.26 -12.01
C ASP A 54 10.00 -33.06 -12.64
N LYS A 55 9.91 -31.90 -11.98
CA LYS A 55 10.97 -30.90 -11.99
C LYS A 55 11.55 -30.88 -10.60
N ALA A 56 12.85 -31.17 -10.49
CA ALA A 56 13.66 -31.06 -9.28
C ALA A 56 13.12 -29.93 -8.40
N ALA A 57 12.75 -30.26 -7.17
CA ALA A 57 11.97 -29.43 -6.25
C ALA A 57 12.52 -28.00 -6.17
N ALA A 58 12.05 -27.11 -7.06
CA ALA A 58 12.35 -25.71 -6.99
C ALA A 58 11.82 -25.24 -5.63
N VAL A 59 12.71 -24.72 -4.80
CA VAL A 59 12.34 -24.13 -3.51
C VAL A 59 11.35 -23.03 -3.82
N ARG A 60 10.06 -23.28 -3.54
CA ARG A 60 9.01 -22.29 -3.83
C ARG A 60 9.33 -21.02 -3.04
N PRO A 61 9.14 -19.83 -3.63
CA PRO A 61 9.38 -18.57 -2.93
C PRO A 61 8.61 -18.55 -1.61
N ARG A 62 9.33 -18.38 -0.50
CA ARG A 62 8.75 -18.33 0.86
C ARG A 62 8.00 -17.02 1.13
N ARG A 63 8.01 -16.10 0.19
CA ARG A 63 7.33 -14.80 0.23
C ARG A 63 6.67 -14.53 -1.10
N ASN A 64 5.59 -13.76 -1.08
CA ASN A 64 5.01 -13.24 -2.30
C ASN A 64 4.45 -11.83 -2.11
N VAL A 65 4.31 -11.10 -3.22
CA VAL A 65 3.64 -9.81 -3.30
C VAL A 65 2.59 -9.81 -4.41
N MET A 66 1.45 -9.17 -4.17
CA MET A 66 0.44 -8.92 -5.20
C MET A 66 -0.21 -7.56 -5.06
N THR A 67 -0.69 -7.02 -6.18
CA THR A 67 -1.57 -5.85 -6.18
C THR A 67 -2.99 -6.29 -5.83
N ILE A 68 -3.64 -5.58 -4.91
CA ILE A 68 -5.03 -5.78 -4.51
C ILE A 68 -5.76 -4.43 -4.43
N SER A 69 -6.94 -4.35 -5.05
CA SER A 69 -7.85 -3.18 -4.97
C SER A 69 -9.26 -3.56 -4.54
N TRP A 70 -9.54 -4.86 -4.36
CA TRP A 70 -10.83 -5.38 -3.93
C TRP A 70 -10.79 -5.65 -2.43
N LEU A 71 -10.75 -4.56 -1.67
CA LEU A 71 -10.75 -4.59 -0.21
C LEU A 71 -11.63 -3.46 0.33
N THR A 72 -12.18 -3.62 1.54
CA THR A 72 -12.95 -2.57 2.21
C THR A 72 -13.09 -2.85 3.69
N CYS A 73 -13.26 -1.81 4.49
CA CYS A 73 -13.53 -1.93 5.92
C CYS A 73 -14.94 -2.49 6.16
N ILE A 74 -15.07 -3.44 7.09
CA ILE A 74 -16.37 -3.96 7.56
C ILE A 74 -16.78 -3.25 8.85
N ASN A 75 -15.88 -3.21 9.85
CA ASN A 75 -16.17 -2.61 11.14
C ASN A 75 -14.89 -2.02 11.74
N ASN A 76 -14.84 -0.70 11.86
CA ASN A 76 -13.68 0.00 12.40
C ASN A 76 -13.51 -0.18 13.91
N GLN A 77 -14.59 -0.31 14.68
CA GLN A 77 -14.51 -0.43 16.15
C GLN A 77 -13.74 -1.69 16.57
N VAL A 78 -13.88 -2.77 15.80
CA VAL A 78 -13.19 -4.05 16.05
C VAL A 78 -12.05 -4.32 15.07
N GLY A 79 -11.80 -3.41 14.13
CA GLY A 79 -10.71 -3.53 13.16
C GLY A 79 -10.90 -4.68 12.16
N LEU A 80 -12.10 -4.83 11.60
CA LEU A 80 -12.41 -5.88 10.62
C LEU A 80 -12.40 -5.32 9.19
N VAL A 81 -11.64 -5.98 8.31
CA VAL A 81 -11.55 -5.67 6.88
C VAL A 81 -11.92 -6.90 6.04
N PHE A 82 -12.47 -6.65 4.86
CA PHE A 82 -12.76 -7.63 3.83
C PHE A 82 -11.75 -7.52 2.68
N CYS A 83 -11.28 -8.64 2.16
CA CYS A 83 -10.50 -8.71 0.93
C CYS A 83 -11.04 -9.81 0.02
N ALA A 84 -11.22 -9.52 -1.28
CA ALA A 84 -11.54 -10.53 -2.29
C ALA A 84 -10.29 -10.84 -3.14
N VAL A 85 -9.83 -12.10 -3.10
CA VAL A 85 -8.63 -12.54 -3.80
C VAL A 85 -8.97 -13.62 -4.82
N ASN A 86 -8.68 -13.38 -6.10
CA ASN A 86 -8.91 -14.37 -7.14
C ASN A 86 -8.05 -15.62 -6.91
N LYS A 87 -8.66 -16.81 -6.90
CA LYS A 87 -7.98 -18.09 -6.59
C LYS A 87 -6.85 -18.45 -7.55
N ARG A 88 -6.82 -17.84 -8.74
CA ARG A 88 -5.71 -18.04 -9.72
C ARG A 88 -4.44 -17.28 -9.33
N ARG A 89 -4.50 -16.34 -8.38
CA ARG A 89 -3.32 -15.62 -7.89
C ARG A 89 -2.54 -16.54 -6.95
N HIS A 90 -1.22 -16.62 -7.14
CA HIS A 90 -0.35 -17.44 -6.29
C HIS A 90 -0.54 -17.14 -4.79
N THR A 91 -0.70 -15.86 -4.43
CA THR A 91 -0.96 -15.38 -3.08
C THR A 91 -2.19 -16.01 -2.42
N ALA A 92 -3.21 -16.42 -3.19
CA ALA A 92 -4.41 -17.04 -2.62
C ALA A 92 -4.08 -18.31 -1.83
N SER A 93 -3.10 -19.10 -2.30
CA SER A 93 -2.64 -20.30 -1.58
C SER A 93 -1.90 -20.02 -0.27
N LEU A 94 -1.44 -18.78 -0.08
CA LEU A 94 -0.68 -18.35 1.10
C LEU A 94 -1.59 -17.76 2.19
N LEU A 95 -2.77 -17.24 1.81
CA LEU A 95 -3.72 -16.53 2.67
C LEU A 95 -4.73 -17.49 3.34
N ARG A 96 -4.24 -18.28 4.29
CA ARG A 96 -5.03 -19.19 5.13
C ARG A 96 -5.42 -18.56 6.47
N VAL A 97 -6.42 -19.13 7.15
CA VAL A 97 -6.78 -18.72 8.53
C VAL A 97 -5.55 -18.73 9.44
N GLY A 98 -5.41 -17.67 10.23
CA GLY A 98 -4.29 -17.45 11.13
C GLY A 98 -3.05 -16.82 10.50
N ARG A 99 -2.97 -16.74 9.17
CA ARG A 99 -1.85 -16.10 8.46
C ARG A 99 -1.89 -14.60 8.61
N SER A 100 -0.72 -13.99 8.83
CA SER A 100 -0.54 -12.55 8.78
C SER A 100 0.09 -12.07 7.47
N PHE A 101 -0.32 -10.89 7.03
CA PHE A 101 0.14 -10.24 5.81
C PHE A 101 0.15 -8.72 6.00
N VAL A 102 0.86 -8.00 5.13
CA VAL A 102 0.95 -6.54 5.18
C VAL A 102 0.33 -5.93 3.93
N LEU A 103 -0.58 -4.98 4.11
CA LEU A 103 -1.04 -4.08 3.05
C LEU A 103 -0.13 -2.85 3.03
N ASN A 104 0.47 -2.60 1.87
CA ASN A 104 1.35 -1.47 1.62
C ASN A 104 0.64 -0.49 0.70
N VAL A 105 0.45 0.76 1.13
CA VAL A 105 -0.22 1.80 0.32
C VAL A 105 0.83 2.52 -0.53
N PRO A 106 0.82 2.32 -1.87
CA PRO A 106 1.71 3.03 -2.79
C PRO A 106 1.32 4.50 -2.91
N VAL A 107 2.23 5.28 -3.45
CA VAL A 107 2.09 6.73 -3.66
C VAL A 107 2.42 7.08 -5.10
N GLN A 108 1.94 8.22 -5.59
CA GLN A 108 2.22 8.72 -6.93
C GLN A 108 3.69 8.54 -7.33
N GLY A 109 3.91 8.03 -8.54
CA GLY A 109 5.22 7.61 -9.05
C GLY A 109 5.48 6.10 -8.92
N MET A 110 4.60 5.37 -8.25
CA MET A 110 4.68 3.90 -8.10
C MET A 110 3.70 3.14 -9.01
N GLU A 111 3.03 3.81 -9.95
CA GLU A 111 2.00 3.21 -10.82
C GLU A 111 2.57 2.04 -11.63
N GLU A 112 3.73 2.24 -12.26
CA GLU A 112 4.42 1.20 -13.02
C GLU A 112 4.78 0.00 -12.15
N LEU A 113 5.23 0.23 -10.92
CA LEU A 113 5.55 -0.83 -9.97
C LEU A 113 4.29 -1.63 -9.60
N VAL A 114 3.18 -0.94 -9.32
CA VAL A 114 1.89 -1.57 -9.01
C VAL A 114 1.40 -2.43 -10.18
N LEU A 115 1.58 -1.97 -11.42
CA LEU A 115 1.26 -2.73 -12.62
C LEU A 115 2.20 -3.93 -12.80
N ALA A 116 3.50 -3.75 -12.60
CA ALA A 116 4.50 -4.82 -12.70
C ALA A 116 4.25 -5.93 -11.68
N VAL A 117 3.98 -5.57 -10.42
CA VAL A 117 3.62 -6.51 -9.34
C VAL A 117 2.33 -7.28 -9.67
N GLY A 118 1.32 -6.59 -10.22
CA GLY A 118 0.02 -7.19 -10.58
C GLY A 118 0.04 -8.03 -11.86
N GLY A 119 0.97 -7.72 -12.77
CA GLY A 119 1.13 -8.34 -14.09
C GLY A 119 1.96 -9.63 -14.10
N CYS A 120 2.76 -9.88 -13.06
CA CYS A 120 3.56 -11.10 -12.94
C CYS A 120 3.01 -12.10 -11.90
N THR A 121 3.49 -13.35 -11.95
CA THR A 121 3.17 -14.41 -10.99
C THR A 121 4.35 -14.70 -10.08
N GLY A 122 4.07 -15.00 -8.81
CA GLY A 122 5.09 -15.39 -7.83
C GLY A 122 5.22 -16.91 -7.68
N LYS A 123 4.57 -17.67 -8.57
CA LYS A 123 4.53 -19.13 -8.51
C LYS A 123 5.92 -19.75 -8.73
N ASP A 124 6.66 -19.20 -9.69
CA ASP A 124 7.92 -19.76 -10.18
C ASP A 124 9.10 -18.78 -10.00
N GLU A 125 8.85 -17.56 -9.53
CA GLU A 125 9.85 -16.50 -9.39
C GLU A 125 9.63 -15.72 -8.09
N ASP A 126 10.73 -15.32 -7.44
CA ASP A 126 10.66 -14.35 -6.34
C ASP A 126 10.49 -12.94 -6.92
N LYS A 127 9.28 -12.40 -6.80
CA LYS A 127 8.93 -11.06 -7.30
C LYS A 127 9.71 -9.94 -6.61
N PHE A 128 10.16 -10.14 -5.38
CA PHE A 128 10.89 -9.12 -4.64
C PHE A 128 12.24 -8.89 -5.29
N ASP A 129 12.95 -9.98 -5.60
CA ASP A 129 14.26 -9.91 -6.25
C ASP A 129 14.11 -9.48 -7.72
N LYS A 130 13.13 -10.04 -8.43
CA LYS A 130 12.86 -9.70 -9.85
C LYS A 130 12.58 -8.21 -10.06
N LEU A 131 11.84 -7.59 -9.14
CA LEU A 131 11.43 -6.18 -9.23
C LEU A 131 12.33 -5.26 -8.40
N ASN A 132 13.39 -5.80 -7.78
CA ASN A 132 14.31 -5.07 -6.90
C ASN A 132 13.56 -4.23 -5.84
N LEU A 133 12.61 -4.85 -5.13
CA LEU A 133 11.80 -4.16 -4.14
C LEU A 133 12.64 -3.75 -2.93
N ASP A 134 12.58 -2.47 -2.56
CA ASP A 134 13.16 -1.98 -1.31
C ASP A 134 12.27 -2.36 -0.13
N LEU A 135 12.82 -3.18 0.77
CA LEU A 135 12.10 -3.81 1.86
C LEU A 135 12.48 -3.23 3.21
N CYS A 136 11.48 -3.22 4.08
CA CYS A 136 11.60 -2.94 5.50
C CYS A 136 10.65 -3.84 6.28
N GLN A 137 10.72 -3.77 7.61
CA GLN A 137 9.62 -4.24 8.44
C GLN A 137 8.49 -3.20 8.42
N PRO A 138 7.24 -3.60 8.76
CA PRO A 138 6.18 -2.62 9.01
C PRO A 138 6.64 -1.54 10.00
N GLY A 139 6.23 -0.29 9.77
CA GLY A 139 6.77 0.86 10.51
C GLY A 139 8.16 1.35 10.09
N TRP A 140 8.67 0.94 8.91
CA TRP A 140 9.95 1.42 8.34
C TRP A 140 11.20 1.09 9.17
N THR A 141 11.13 0.05 10.00
CA THR A 141 12.29 -0.46 10.74
C THR A 141 13.11 -1.42 9.87
N ASP A 142 14.35 -1.66 10.27
CA ASP A 142 15.28 -2.52 9.52
C ASP A 142 14.85 -3.99 9.56
N LEU A 143 15.22 -4.75 8.53
CA LEU A 143 14.82 -6.16 8.39
C LEU A 143 15.32 -7.07 9.50
N ASP A 144 16.40 -6.66 10.18
CA ASP A 144 16.99 -7.35 11.32
C ASP A 144 16.20 -7.14 12.62
N THR A 145 15.32 -6.13 12.65
CA THR A 145 14.38 -5.92 13.76
C THR A 145 13.24 -6.93 13.62
N MET A 146 13.09 -7.85 14.57
CA MET A 146 12.07 -8.89 14.50
C MET A 146 10.70 -8.35 14.92
N ILE A 147 9.90 -7.93 13.95
CA ILE A 147 8.47 -7.70 14.12
C ILE A 147 7.73 -8.92 13.55
N GLU A 148 7.18 -9.72 14.46
CA GLU A 148 6.37 -10.89 14.13
C GLU A 148 4.93 -10.68 14.59
N ASP A 149 3.99 -11.30 13.89
CA ASP A 149 2.59 -11.38 14.33
C ASP A 149 2.14 -12.85 14.28
N GLY A 150 1.79 -13.41 15.44
CA GLY A 150 1.39 -14.81 15.53
C GLY A 150 2.45 -15.83 15.04
N GLY A 151 3.74 -15.47 15.10
CA GLY A 151 4.86 -16.30 14.62
C GLY A 151 5.13 -16.18 13.11
N ASP A 152 4.40 -15.31 12.40
CA ASP A 152 4.66 -15.01 11.00
C ASP A 152 5.63 -13.83 10.84
N ARG A 153 6.65 -14.01 9.99
CA ARG A 153 7.52 -12.92 9.55
C ARG A 153 6.73 -11.92 8.72
N LEU A 154 6.90 -10.64 9.01
CA LEU A 154 6.30 -9.55 8.25
C LEU A 154 7.33 -8.93 7.29
N LEU A 155 6.84 -8.43 6.16
CA LEU A 155 7.63 -7.69 5.17
C LEU A 155 6.79 -6.53 4.66
N ALA A 156 7.38 -5.35 4.58
CA ALA A 156 6.76 -4.14 4.05
C ALA A 156 7.63 -3.54 2.93
N ILE A 157 7.03 -2.67 2.10
CA ILE A 157 7.68 -2.03 0.96
C ILE A 157 8.01 -0.58 1.35
N ARG A 158 9.31 -0.29 1.54
CA ARG A 158 9.78 0.95 2.18
C ARG A 158 9.28 2.25 1.52
N PRO A 159 9.17 2.35 0.18
CA PRO A 159 8.65 3.55 -0.47
C PRO A 159 7.16 3.84 -0.22
N CYS A 160 6.37 2.86 0.27
CA CYS A 160 4.96 3.07 0.57
C CYS A 160 4.76 4.11 1.68
N VAL A 161 3.54 4.66 1.74
CA VAL A 161 3.16 5.73 2.68
C VAL A 161 2.41 5.22 3.91
N ALA A 162 1.91 3.99 3.85
CA ALA A 162 1.30 3.29 4.97
C ALA A 162 1.55 1.79 4.92
N HIS A 163 1.68 1.18 6.10
CA HIS A 163 1.79 -0.26 6.30
C HIS A 163 0.69 -0.70 7.25
N VAL A 164 -0.11 -1.69 6.87
CA VAL A 164 -1.20 -2.22 7.70
C VAL A 164 -1.04 -3.73 7.83
N VAL A 165 -0.83 -4.22 9.05
CA VAL A 165 -0.71 -5.65 9.36
C VAL A 165 -2.10 -6.21 9.57
N CYS A 166 -2.41 -7.25 8.80
CA CYS A 166 -3.69 -7.93 8.79
C CYS A 166 -3.50 -9.41 9.12
N ARG A 167 -4.42 -9.99 9.87
CA ARG A 167 -4.47 -11.42 10.15
C ARG A 167 -5.76 -12.04 9.64
N VAL A 168 -5.67 -13.11 8.86
CA VAL A 168 -6.85 -13.79 8.30
C VAL A 168 -7.61 -14.52 9.40
N GLU A 169 -8.87 -14.16 9.61
CA GLU A 169 -9.75 -14.79 10.62
C GLU A 169 -10.66 -15.85 10.01
N ALA A 170 -11.17 -15.57 8.80
CA ALA A 170 -12.01 -16.51 8.07
C ALA A 170 -11.75 -16.41 6.57
N VAL A 171 -11.97 -17.53 5.89
CA VAL A 171 -11.85 -17.66 4.44
C VAL A 171 -13.12 -18.33 3.93
N GLN A 172 -13.77 -17.71 2.95
CA GLN A 172 -14.90 -18.30 2.23
C GLN A 172 -14.57 -18.39 0.74
N ASP A 173 -14.96 -19.47 0.07
CA ASP A 173 -14.85 -19.59 -1.38
C ASP A 173 -16.17 -19.18 -2.03
N LYS A 174 -16.11 -18.22 -2.96
CA LYS A 174 -17.28 -17.80 -3.73
C LYS A 174 -16.87 -17.34 -5.11
N ALA A 175 -17.49 -17.91 -6.14
CA ALA A 175 -17.31 -17.50 -7.54
C ALA A 175 -15.83 -17.38 -7.96
N GLY A 176 -15.00 -18.35 -7.59
CA GLY A 176 -13.58 -18.39 -7.94
C GLY A 176 -12.68 -17.39 -7.18
N HIS A 177 -13.21 -16.78 -6.11
CA HIS A 177 -12.48 -15.87 -5.23
C HIS A 177 -12.50 -16.39 -3.79
N LEU A 178 -11.40 -16.16 -3.08
CA LEU A 178 -11.36 -16.22 -1.62
C LEU A 178 -11.88 -14.90 -1.08
N LEU A 179 -12.92 -14.96 -0.26
CA LEU A 179 -13.44 -13.85 0.52
C LEU A 179 -12.83 -13.94 1.92
N LEU A 180 -11.89 -13.05 2.20
CA LEU A 180 -11.10 -13.05 3.43
C LEU A 180 -11.69 -12.03 4.39
N HIS A 181 -12.03 -12.49 5.59
CA HIS A 181 -12.30 -11.63 6.74
C HIS A 181 -11.01 -11.53 7.55
N CYS A 182 -10.46 -10.33 7.66
CA CYS A 182 -9.16 -10.11 8.28
C CYS A 182 -9.26 -9.10 9.42
N ARG A 183 -8.53 -9.35 10.50
CA ARG A 183 -8.36 -8.41 11.61
C ARG A 183 -7.15 -7.53 11.38
N LEU A 184 -7.33 -6.23 11.56
CA LEU A 184 -6.27 -5.22 11.56
C LEU A 184 -5.55 -5.32 12.91
N GLN A 185 -4.25 -5.65 12.89
CA GLN A 185 -3.45 -5.83 14.09
C GLN A 185 -2.72 -4.55 14.47
N ARG A 186 -1.95 -3.99 13.53
CA ARG A 186 -1.12 -2.79 13.70
C ARG A 186 -1.06 -2.01 12.41
N ALA A 187 -0.85 -0.70 12.50
CA ALA A 187 -0.61 0.11 11.32
C ALA A 187 0.29 1.31 11.59
N TRP A 188 0.98 1.72 10.54
CA TRP A 188 1.84 2.89 10.53
C TRP A 188 1.60 3.71 9.28
N VAL A 189 1.78 5.01 9.42
CA VAL A 189 1.60 5.97 8.34
C VAL A 189 2.68 7.04 8.41
N ARG A 190 3.13 7.50 7.23
CA ARG A 190 4.03 8.65 7.16
C ARG A 190 3.31 9.91 7.67
N PRO A 191 3.97 10.77 8.46
CA PRO A 191 3.34 11.88 9.16
C PRO A 191 2.71 12.90 8.21
N ASP A 192 3.30 13.09 7.03
CA ASP A 192 2.78 13.94 5.96
C ASP A 192 1.41 13.50 5.42
N TYR A 193 0.89 12.34 5.84
CA TYR A 193 -0.38 11.78 5.42
C TYR A 193 -1.40 11.65 6.56
N TRP A 194 -1.09 12.11 7.79
CA TRP A 194 -1.95 11.88 8.95
C TRP A 194 -2.06 13.08 9.88
N ASN A 195 -3.28 13.53 10.13
CA ASN A 195 -3.57 14.64 11.07
C ASN A 195 -4.22 14.21 12.39
N GLY A 196 -4.03 12.95 12.80
CA GLY A 196 -4.71 12.38 13.96
C GLY A 196 -6.10 11.82 13.65
N LYS A 197 -6.67 12.12 12.48
CA LYS A 197 -7.99 11.65 12.08
C LYS A 197 -8.05 11.10 10.67
N ASN A 198 -7.47 11.77 9.69
CA ASN A 198 -7.69 11.48 8.28
C ASN A 198 -6.39 11.06 7.60
N PHE A 199 -6.49 10.06 6.73
CA PHE A 199 -5.40 9.61 5.88
C PHE A 199 -5.43 10.39 4.57
N ILE A 200 -4.64 11.45 4.47
CA ILE A 200 -4.65 12.37 3.32
C ILE A 200 -3.35 13.19 3.32
N PRO A 201 -2.78 13.55 2.16
CA PRO A 201 -1.66 14.49 2.11
C PRO A 201 -1.96 15.77 2.90
N GLN A 202 -1.06 16.17 3.80
CA GLN A 202 -1.27 17.27 4.75
C GLN A 202 -0.73 18.62 4.26
N ARG A 203 0.10 18.63 3.22
CA ARG A 203 0.77 19.84 2.73
C ARG A 203 1.04 19.78 1.23
N PRO A 204 1.13 20.94 0.54
CA PRO A 204 1.48 20.99 -0.87
C PRO A 204 2.80 20.27 -1.17
N GLY A 205 2.87 19.62 -2.33
CA GLY A 205 4.05 18.87 -2.78
C GLY A 205 4.20 17.47 -2.19
N VAL A 206 3.36 17.07 -1.22
CA VAL A 206 3.28 15.67 -0.78
C VAL A 206 2.53 14.86 -1.84
N PRO A 207 3.15 13.84 -2.45
CA PRO A 207 2.51 13.09 -3.51
C PRO A 207 1.28 12.32 -2.99
N PRO A 208 0.16 12.29 -3.72
CA PRO A 208 -1.06 11.61 -3.30
C PRO A 208 -0.88 10.09 -3.42
N TYR A 209 -1.60 9.33 -2.60
CA TYR A 209 -1.82 7.91 -2.89
C TYR A 209 -3.01 7.76 -3.84
N PHE A 210 -3.20 6.55 -4.37
CA PHE A 210 -4.17 6.31 -5.43
C PHE A 210 -4.99 5.04 -5.25
N THR A 211 -6.10 4.98 -5.97
CA THR A 211 -6.95 3.79 -6.15
C THR A 211 -6.89 3.32 -7.60
N PHE A 212 -7.20 2.04 -7.83
CA PHE A 212 -7.17 1.44 -9.17
C PHE A 212 -8.57 1.43 -9.78
N LEU A 213 -8.73 2.10 -10.92
CA LEU A 213 -10.01 2.26 -11.62
C LEU A 213 -10.28 1.16 -12.66
N GLY A 214 -9.30 0.29 -12.93
CA GLY A 214 -9.33 -0.67 -14.03
C GLY A 214 -8.57 -0.17 -15.24
N ALA A 215 -8.35 -1.06 -16.22
CA ALA A 215 -7.64 -0.73 -17.48
C ALA A 215 -6.32 0.06 -17.29
N GLN A 216 -5.52 -0.32 -16.29
CA GLN A 216 -4.26 0.35 -15.95
C GLN A 216 -4.40 1.85 -15.58
N THR A 217 -5.62 2.27 -15.22
CA THR A 217 -5.95 3.65 -14.87
C THR A 217 -6.07 3.80 -13.35
N PHE A 218 -5.63 4.94 -12.83
CA PHE A 218 -5.59 5.25 -11.40
C PHE A 218 -6.31 6.56 -11.08
N GLY A 219 -6.92 6.64 -9.90
CA GLY A 219 -7.50 7.85 -9.34
C GLY A 219 -6.73 8.29 -8.10
N TYR A 220 -6.36 9.56 -8.01
CA TYR A 220 -5.54 10.09 -6.91
C TYR A 220 -6.40 10.68 -5.79
N VAL A 221 -5.94 10.53 -4.54
CA VAL A 221 -6.60 11.10 -3.36
C VAL A 221 -5.88 12.38 -2.94
N TRP A 222 -6.59 13.51 -3.05
CA TRP A 222 -6.12 14.85 -2.68
C TRP A 222 -6.98 15.46 -1.58
N PRO A 223 -6.41 16.32 -0.72
CA PRO A 223 -7.20 17.18 0.16
C PRO A 223 -8.09 18.11 -0.65
N HIS A 224 -9.21 18.52 -0.06
CA HIS A 224 -10.05 19.58 -0.59
C HIS A 224 -9.75 20.89 0.14
N PRO A 225 -9.56 22.03 -0.56
CA PRO A 225 -9.43 22.12 -2.03
C PRO A 225 -8.14 21.44 -2.53
N PRO A 226 -8.14 20.90 -3.77
CA PRO A 226 -6.93 20.31 -4.34
C PRO A 226 -5.81 21.34 -4.41
N PRO A 227 -4.52 20.92 -4.31
CA PRO A 227 -3.41 21.85 -4.46
C PRO A 227 -3.54 22.58 -5.79
N SER A 228 -3.52 23.92 -5.75
CA SER A 228 -3.60 24.73 -6.95
C SER A 228 -2.44 24.36 -7.86
N SER A 229 -2.74 23.95 -9.10
CA SER A 229 -1.74 23.94 -10.15
C SER A 229 -1.25 25.39 -10.26
N SER A 230 -0.05 25.68 -9.76
CA SER A 230 0.60 26.93 -10.10
C SER A 230 0.80 26.90 -11.61
N SER A 231 -0.07 27.59 -12.34
CA SER A 231 0.20 27.97 -13.71
C SER A 231 1.51 28.75 -13.67
N SER A 232 2.57 28.18 -14.23
CA SER A 232 3.74 28.91 -14.66
C SER A 232 3.29 29.88 -15.75
N SER A 233 2.73 31.02 -15.34
CA SER A 233 2.58 32.18 -16.19
C SER A 233 3.98 32.74 -16.41
N SER A 234 4.60 32.29 -17.49
CA SER A 234 5.72 32.97 -18.12
C SER A 234 5.22 34.35 -18.54
N SER A 235 5.40 35.35 -17.68
CA SER A 235 5.26 36.74 -18.06
C SER A 235 6.45 37.11 -18.95
N SER A 236 6.33 36.88 -20.25
CA SER A 236 7.17 37.55 -21.24
C SER A 236 6.70 39.00 -21.34
N SER A 237 7.32 39.87 -20.53
CA SER A 237 7.21 41.32 -20.68
C SER A 237 8.05 41.74 -21.89
N THR A 238 7.44 41.80 -23.07
CA THR A 238 7.98 42.60 -24.18
C THR A 238 7.66 44.06 -23.93
N SER A 239 8.65 44.78 -23.41
CA SER A 239 8.73 46.24 -23.50
C SER A 239 9.06 46.62 -24.95
N SER A 240 8.08 47.11 -25.70
CA SER A 240 8.33 47.85 -26.94
C SER A 240 8.10 49.33 -26.67
N SER A 241 9.22 50.04 -26.58
CA SER A 241 9.37 51.48 -26.43
C SER A 241 8.66 52.22 -27.56
N SER A 242 7.85 53.21 -27.19
CA SER A 242 7.33 54.26 -28.06
C SER A 242 8.47 55.12 -28.62
N SER A 243 8.66 55.12 -29.93
CA SER A 243 9.41 56.16 -30.65
C SER A 243 8.43 57.04 -31.40
N SER A 244 8.25 58.24 -30.85
CA SER A 244 7.67 59.41 -31.49
C SER A 244 8.56 59.89 -32.65
N SER A 245 7.95 60.14 -33.80
CA SER A 245 8.55 60.97 -34.85
C SER A 245 7.46 61.76 -35.55
N SER A 246 7.47 63.06 -35.26
CA SER A 246 6.78 64.15 -35.94
C SER A 246 7.51 64.54 -37.23
N SER A 247 6.83 65.33 -38.07
CA SER A 247 7.27 66.03 -39.31
C SER A 247 7.05 65.19 -40.58
N SER A 248 6.37 65.63 -41.64
CA SER A 248 5.90 66.95 -42.10
C SER A 248 4.63 66.81 -42.94
#